data_AF-C4L1T5-F1
#
_entry.id   AF-C4L1T5-F1
#
_cell.length_a   1.000
_cell.length_b   1.000
_cell.length_c   1.000
_cell.angle_alpha   90.00
_cell.angle_beta   90.00
_cell.angle_gamma   90.00
#
_symmetry.space_group_name_H-M   'P 1'
#
loop_
_entity.id
_entity.type
_entity.pdbx_description
1 polymer ?
#
loop_
_entity_poly.entity_id
_entity_poly.type
_entity_poly.pdbx_seq_one_letter_code
_entity_poly.pdbx_strand_id
1 'polypeptide(L)'
;MEQDVKWMRRMRRYAVPILILYVTAIIVALLLEKMWLIPIMGSVSVIIVVMGFQEMRIMWRMTEHPKAHRMLIFQYVFEWVDAILLTALMVTLLTAEDVGLVIGLFFGIWGVLSPTRQKWFTKQLKQIDPELPTYEEVLEGGEKIWNYHQK
;
A
#
# COMPACT_ATOMS: atom_id res chain seq x y z
N MET A 1 12.33 -14.89 -2.99
CA MET A 1 10.99 -15.13 -2.41
C MET A 1 11.02 -15.35 -0.91
N GLU A 2 11.75 -16.31 -0.36
CA GLU A 2 11.96 -16.34 1.11
C GLU A 2 12.57 -15.02 1.63
N GLN A 3 13.54 -14.45 0.90
CA GLN A 3 14.07 -13.13 1.18
C GLN A 3 13.02 -12.03 1.05
N ASP A 4 12.13 -12.09 0.04
CA ASP A 4 11.07 -11.08 -0.17
C ASP A 4 10.07 -11.11 0.99
N VAL A 5 9.61 -12.29 1.40
CA VAL A 5 8.69 -12.48 2.54
C VAL A 5 9.36 -12.07 3.86
N LYS A 6 10.62 -12.45 4.09
CA LYS A 6 11.40 -12.02 5.27
C LYS A 6 11.60 -10.50 5.28
N TRP A 7 11.78 -9.88 4.12
CA TRP A 7 11.97 -8.44 3.96
C TRP A 7 10.66 -7.67 4.22
N MET A 8 9.52 -8.12 3.68
CA MET A 8 8.19 -7.56 3.96
C MET A 8 7.79 -7.71 5.43
N ARG A 9 8.05 -8.87 6.04
CA ARG A 9 7.81 -9.08 7.48
C ARG A 9 8.64 -8.12 8.35
N ARG A 10 9.86 -7.81 7.92
CA ARG A 10 10.73 -6.83 8.59
C ARG A 10 10.22 -5.40 8.39
N MET A 11 9.85 -5.03 7.17
CA MET A 11 9.24 -3.73 6.84
C MET A 11 7.97 -3.47 7.64
N ARG A 12 7.06 -4.46 7.77
CA ARG A 12 5.82 -4.31 8.56
C ARG A 12 6.08 -4.01 10.04
N ARG A 13 7.14 -4.58 10.62
CA ARG A 13 7.54 -4.30 12.00
C ARG A 13 8.07 -2.88 12.18
N TYR A 14 8.74 -2.34 11.16
CA TYR A 14 9.21 -0.96 11.15
C TYR A 14 8.16 0.04 10.64
N ALA A 15 7.09 -0.42 9.99
CA ALA A 15 6.05 0.44 9.42
C ALA A 15 5.38 1.30 10.49
N VAL A 16 5.05 0.75 11.66
CA VAL A 16 4.43 1.49 12.77
C VAL A 16 5.34 2.61 13.31
N PRO A 17 6.60 2.36 13.72
CA PRO A 17 7.49 3.43 14.16
C PRO A 17 7.84 4.43 13.05
N ILE A 18 7.92 4.00 11.80
CA ILE A 18 8.09 4.91 10.65
C ILE A 18 6.86 5.80 10.48
N LEU A 19 5.64 5.26 10.66
CA LEU A 19 4.39 6.03 10.55
C LEU A 19 4.26 7.06 11.67
N ILE A 20 4.72 6.73 12.89
CA ILE A 20 4.80 7.67 14.01
C ILE A 20 5.80 8.79 13.70
N LEU A 21 7.00 8.45 13.23
CA LEU A 21 7.98 9.43 12.77
C LEU A 21 7.42 10.29 11.64
N TYR A 22 6.65 9.72 10.74
CA TYR A 22 6.01 10.38 9.61
C TYR A 22 4.97 11.42 10.07
N VAL A 23 4.04 11.04 10.96
CA VAL A 23 3.06 11.97 11.53
C VAL A 23 3.74 13.08 12.32
N THR A 24 4.77 12.74 13.08
CA THR A 24 5.54 13.72 13.86
C THR A 24 6.29 14.69 12.94
N ALA A 25 6.90 14.19 11.87
CA ALA A 25 7.58 15.01 10.87
C ALA A 25 6.60 15.92 10.11
N ILE A 26 5.37 15.47 9.82
CA ILE A 26 4.32 16.31 9.21
C ILE A 26 3.90 17.44 10.14
N ILE A 27 3.70 17.17 11.43
CA ILE A 27 3.32 18.20 12.41
C ILE A 27 4.45 19.23 12.55
N VAL A 28 5.70 18.78 12.61
CA VAL A 28 6.88 19.65 12.67
C VAL A 28 7.07 20.44 11.36
N ALA A 29 6.75 19.83 10.21
CA ALA A 29 6.81 20.47 8.89
C ALA A 29 5.75 21.55 8.65
N LEU A 30 4.55 21.35 9.20
CA LEU A 30 3.50 22.36 9.20
C LEU A 30 3.90 23.58 10.04
N LEU A 31 4.82 23.41 11.00
CA LEU A 31 5.32 24.47 11.88
C LEU A 31 6.60 25.17 11.38
N LEU A 32 7.35 24.55 10.47
CA LEU A 32 8.66 25.04 10.01
C LEU A 32 8.73 24.98 8.48
N GLU A 33 8.62 26.13 7.81
CA GLU A 33 8.61 26.25 6.35
C GLU A 33 9.75 25.48 5.64
N LYS A 34 9.31 24.47 4.86
CA LYS A 34 9.64 24.14 3.46
C LYS A 34 11.07 23.72 3.05
N MET A 35 11.13 22.46 2.57
CA MET A 35 11.55 22.02 1.20
C MET A 35 12.04 20.55 1.24
N TRP A 36 12.61 20.12 2.37
CA TRP A 36 13.17 18.77 2.54
C TRP A 36 12.12 17.68 2.76
N LEU A 37 10.88 18.03 3.11
CA LEU A 37 9.80 17.04 3.18
C LEU A 37 9.39 16.50 1.82
N ILE A 38 9.50 17.28 0.75
CA ILE A 38 9.10 16.83 -0.60
C ILE A 38 9.89 15.57 -1.01
N PRO A 39 11.23 15.51 -0.92
CA PRO A 39 11.98 14.30 -1.24
C PRO A 39 11.75 13.15 -0.24
N ILE A 40 11.62 13.42 1.07
CA ILE A 40 11.31 12.37 2.06
C ILE A 40 9.93 11.75 1.79
N MET A 41 8.93 12.56 1.49
CA MET A 41 7.56 12.13 1.17
C MET A 41 7.49 11.39 -0.17
N GLY A 42 8.22 11.86 -1.18
CA GLY A 42 8.40 11.15 -2.44
C GLY A 42 8.97 9.76 -2.22
N SER A 43 9.93 9.61 -1.30
CA SER A 43 10.49 8.30 -0.95
C SER A 43 9.45 7.36 -0.32
N VAL A 44 8.55 7.87 0.52
CA VAL A 44 7.43 7.08 1.09
C VAL A 44 6.46 6.63 0.00
N SER A 45 6.11 7.52 -0.94
CA SER A 45 5.25 7.20 -2.08
C SER A 45 5.85 6.08 -2.95
N VAL A 46 7.15 6.16 -3.25
CA VAL A 46 7.87 5.10 -3.96
C VAL A 46 7.87 3.80 -3.18
N ILE A 47 8.07 3.85 -1.86
CA ILE A 47 8.04 2.66 -0.99
C ILE A 47 6.66 1.98 -1.05
N ILE A 48 5.56 2.74 -1.01
CA ILE A 48 4.19 2.22 -1.13
C ILE A 48 4.01 1.51 -2.47
N VAL A 49 4.42 2.14 -3.57
CA VAL A 49 4.35 1.54 -4.91
C VAL A 49 5.17 0.25 -5.01
N VAL A 50 6.38 0.24 -4.46
CA VAL A 50 7.25 -0.95 -4.49
C VAL A 50 6.66 -2.07 -3.64
N MET A 51 6.16 -1.77 -2.44
CA MET A 51 5.50 -2.77 -1.59
C MET A 51 4.27 -3.34 -2.31
N GLY A 52 3.40 -2.49 -2.85
CA GLY A 52 2.23 -2.92 -3.61
C GLY A 52 2.57 -3.82 -4.80
N PHE A 53 3.64 -3.49 -5.53
CA PHE A 53 4.11 -4.32 -6.63
C PHE A 53 4.59 -5.70 -6.15
N GLN A 54 5.29 -5.76 -5.01
CA GLN A 54 5.73 -7.01 -4.42
C GLN A 54 4.55 -7.86 -3.94
N GLU A 55 3.55 -7.25 -3.29
CA GLU A 55 2.31 -7.93 -2.88
C GLU A 55 1.59 -8.54 -4.09
N MET A 56 1.38 -7.72 -5.13
CA MET A 56 0.77 -8.17 -6.39
C MET A 56 1.55 -9.35 -6.97
N ARG A 57 2.88 -9.25 -7.05
CA ARG A 57 3.72 -10.29 -7.65
C ARG A 57 3.72 -11.60 -6.85
N ILE A 58 3.66 -11.53 -5.52
CA ILE A 58 3.54 -12.72 -4.66
C ILE A 58 2.20 -13.40 -4.90
N MET A 59 1.12 -12.63 -4.80
CA MET A 59 -0.24 -13.13 -4.98
C MET A 59 -0.49 -13.65 -6.40
N TRP A 60 0.11 -13.02 -7.41
CA TRP A 60 0.02 -13.44 -8.81
C TRP A 60 0.50 -14.87 -9.01
N ARG A 61 1.53 -15.29 -8.25
CA ARG A 61 2.10 -16.64 -8.36
C ARG A 61 1.32 -17.69 -7.56
N MET A 62 0.35 -17.27 -6.74
CA MET A 62 -0.51 -18.15 -5.95
C MET A 62 -1.79 -18.54 -6.68
N THR A 63 -2.06 -17.93 -7.84
CA THR A 63 -3.25 -18.21 -8.65
C THR A 63 -2.88 -18.35 -10.11
N GLU A 64 -3.50 -19.32 -10.78
CA GLU A 64 -3.43 -19.45 -12.25
C GLU A 64 -4.65 -18.81 -12.93
N HIS A 65 -5.64 -18.37 -12.15
CA HIS A 65 -6.89 -17.85 -12.68
C HIS A 65 -6.70 -16.44 -13.29
N PRO A 66 -6.95 -16.26 -14.61
CA PRO A 66 -6.72 -14.99 -15.29
C PRO A 66 -7.63 -13.86 -14.79
N LYS A 67 -8.77 -14.20 -14.19
CA LYS A 67 -9.67 -13.22 -13.53
C LYS A 67 -9.10 -12.72 -12.20
N ALA A 68 -8.44 -13.58 -11.43
CA ALA A 68 -7.78 -13.21 -10.18
C ALA A 68 -6.56 -12.31 -10.46
N HIS A 69 -5.80 -12.62 -11.50
CA HIS A 69 -4.72 -11.77 -12.02
C HIS A 69 -5.20 -10.34 -12.36
N ARG A 70 -6.30 -10.21 -13.10
CA ARG A 70 -6.88 -8.87 -13.39
C ARG A 70 -7.26 -8.13 -12.11
N MET A 71 -7.82 -8.83 -11.14
CA MET A 71 -8.23 -8.25 -9.87
C MET A 71 -7.03 -7.76 -9.04
N LEU A 72 -5.92 -8.51 -9.04
CA LEU A 72 -4.67 -8.12 -8.41
C LEU A 72 -4.06 -6.87 -9.07
N ILE A 73 -4.12 -6.76 -10.41
CA ILE A 73 -3.71 -5.53 -11.11
C ILE A 73 -4.59 -4.36 -10.70
N PHE A 74 -5.92 -4.55 -10.61
CA PHE A 74 -6.80 -3.49 -10.14
C PHE A 74 -6.44 -3.04 -8.73
N GLN A 75 -6.20 -3.97 -7.80
CA GLN A 75 -5.76 -3.61 -6.45
C GLN A 75 -4.46 -2.78 -6.47
N TYR A 76 -3.47 -3.19 -7.25
CA TYR A 76 -2.21 -2.44 -7.40
C TYR A 76 -2.41 -1.04 -8.00
N VAL A 77 -3.31 -0.89 -9.00
CA VAL A 77 -3.64 0.43 -9.56
C VAL A 77 -4.29 1.33 -8.49
N PHE A 78 -5.10 0.80 -7.60
CA PHE A 78 -5.68 1.58 -6.50
C PHE A 78 -4.61 2.02 -5.48
N GLU A 79 -3.59 1.21 -5.22
CA GLU A 79 -2.43 1.61 -4.39
C GLU A 79 -1.59 2.69 -5.07
N TRP A 80 -1.47 2.66 -6.40
CA TRP A 80 -0.91 3.77 -7.16
C TRP A 80 -1.71 5.06 -7.00
N VAL A 81 -3.04 4.95 -7.06
CA VAL A 81 -3.93 6.09 -6.80
C VAL A 81 -3.68 6.65 -5.40
N ASP A 82 -3.56 5.81 -4.37
CA ASP A 82 -3.21 6.24 -3.01
C ASP A 82 -1.87 6.99 -2.98
N ALA A 83 -0.83 6.45 -3.63
CA ALA A 83 0.50 7.04 -3.67
C ALA A 83 0.54 8.39 -4.42
N ILE A 84 -0.17 8.49 -5.55
CA ILE A 84 -0.32 9.73 -6.32
C ILE A 84 -1.08 10.77 -5.51
N LEU A 85 -2.19 10.39 -4.87
CA LEU A 85 -2.96 11.28 -4.01
C LEU A 85 -2.14 11.81 -2.86
N LEU A 86 -1.36 10.94 -2.20
CA LEU A 86 -0.45 11.33 -1.14
C LEU A 86 0.56 12.35 -1.67
N THR A 87 1.18 12.08 -2.83
CA THR A 87 2.16 12.98 -3.43
C THR A 87 1.53 14.33 -3.83
N ALA A 88 0.35 14.31 -4.44
CA ALA A 88 -0.38 15.49 -4.87
C ALA A 88 -0.81 16.36 -3.68
N LEU A 89 -1.33 15.74 -2.62
CA LEU A 89 -1.62 16.39 -1.35
C LEU A 89 -0.40 17.13 -0.80
N MET A 90 0.75 16.47 -0.81
CA MET A 90 1.98 17.05 -0.25
C MET A 90 2.53 18.19 -1.08
N VAL A 91 2.51 18.07 -2.40
CA VAL A 91 2.90 19.17 -3.28
C VAL A 91 1.98 20.36 -3.07
N THR A 92 0.67 20.14 -3.07
CA THR A 92 -0.32 21.22 -2.98
C THR A 92 -0.39 21.86 -1.60
N LEU A 93 -0.24 21.12 -0.50
CA LEU A 93 -0.06 21.71 0.84
C LEU A 93 1.15 22.66 0.91
N LEU A 94 2.20 22.41 0.13
CA LEU A 94 3.42 23.22 0.14
C LEU A 94 3.44 24.31 -0.93
N THR A 95 2.65 24.21 -2.01
CA THR A 95 2.66 25.18 -3.12
C THR A 95 1.37 25.99 -3.24
N ALA A 96 0.23 25.47 -2.80
CA ALA A 96 -1.09 26.07 -2.92
C ALA A 96 -2.02 25.54 -1.81
N GLU A 97 -1.92 26.10 -0.60
CA GLU A 97 -2.60 25.61 0.62
C GLU A 97 -4.11 25.35 0.42
N ASP A 98 -4.82 26.24 -0.28
CA ASP A 98 -6.25 26.10 -0.55
C ASP A 98 -6.58 24.82 -1.35
N VAL A 99 -5.73 24.49 -2.34
CA VAL A 99 -5.85 23.27 -3.15
C VAL A 99 -5.42 22.05 -2.33
N GLY A 100 -4.40 22.21 -1.48
CA GLY A 100 -3.93 21.17 -0.56
C GLY A 100 -4.99 20.74 0.44
N LEU A 101 -5.78 21.69 0.97
CA LEU A 101 -6.90 21.39 1.87
C LEU A 101 -8.02 20.61 1.18
N VAL A 102 -8.37 20.97 -0.06
CA VAL A 102 -9.40 20.24 -0.84
C VAL A 102 -8.94 18.81 -1.15
N ILE A 103 -7.69 18.66 -1.59
CA ILE A 103 -7.09 17.33 -1.83
C ILE A 103 -6.99 16.55 -0.51
N GLY A 104 -6.76 17.23 0.62
CA GLY A 104 -6.71 16.61 1.95
C GLY A 104 -8.02 16.08 2.45
N LEU A 105 -9.10 16.82 2.21
CA LEU A 105 -10.45 16.33 2.47
C LEU A 105 -10.75 15.08 1.65
N PHE A 106 -10.43 15.11 0.34
CA PHE A 106 -10.66 13.96 -0.53
C PHE A 106 -9.77 12.76 -0.14
N PHE A 107 -8.49 12.99 0.16
CA PHE A 107 -7.57 11.96 0.63
C PHE A 107 -8.01 11.35 1.95
N GLY A 108 -8.49 12.15 2.90
CA GLY A 108 -9.04 11.66 4.16
C GLY A 108 -10.23 10.74 3.94
N ILE A 109 -11.20 11.14 3.12
CA ILE A 109 -12.37 10.32 2.78
C ILE A 109 -11.94 9.02 2.08
N TRP A 110 -11.02 9.14 1.12
CA TRP A 110 -10.48 8.01 0.37
C TRP A 110 -9.72 7.01 1.27
N GLY A 111 -8.92 7.51 2.21
CA GLY A 111 -8.20 6.72 3.20
C GLY A 111 -9.13 5.99 4.17
N VAL A 112 -10.22 6.63 4.62
CA VAL A 112 -11.25 6.00 5.45
C VAL A 112 -11.95 4.85 4.72
N LEU A 113 -12.07 4.94 3.39
CA LEU A 113 -12.62 3.88 2.54
C LEU A 113 -11.63 2.73 2.27
N SER A 114 -10.33 2.89 2.56
CA SER A 114 -9.30 1.89 2.28
C SER A 114 -9.56 0.50 2.90
N PRO A 115 -9.98 0.33 4.18
CA PRO A 115 -10.26 -0.99 4.73
C PRO A 115 -11.48 -1.65 4.08
N THR A 116 -12.50 -0.86 3.71
CA THR A 116 -13.68 -1.36 2.99
C THR A 116 -13.30 -1.85 1.60
N ARG A 117 -12.44 -1.09 0.91
CA ARG A 117 -11.93 -1.43 -0.41
C ARG A 117 -11.08 -2.69 -0.37
N GLN A 118 -10.18 -2.84 0.60
CA GLN A 118 -9.40 -4.07 0.79
C GLN A 118 -10.30 -5.28 1.04
N LYS A 119 -11.30 -5.15 1.93
CA LYS A 119 -12.28 -6.24 2.16
C LYS A 119 -13.04 -6.62 0.90
N TRP A 120 -13.41 -5.64 0.09
CA TRP A 120 -14.07 -5.89 -1.20
C TRP A 120 -13.16 -6.62 -2.18
N PHE A 121 -11.89 -6.21 -2.32
CA PHE A 121 -10.90 -6.91 -3.15
C PHE A 121 -10.70 -8.35 -2.71
N THR A 122 -10.48 -8.59 -1.41
CA THR A 122 -10.32 -9.95 -0.87
C THR A 122 -11.55 -10.82 -1.12
N LYS A 123 -12.76 -10.26 -0.96
CA LYS A 123 -14.00 -10.99 -1.22
C LYS A 123 -14.15 -11.37 -2.68
N GLN A 124 -13.80 -10.47 -3.60
CA GLN A 124 -13.83 -10.74 -5.04
C GLN A 124 -12.78 -11.78 -5.45
N LEU A 125 -11.58 -11.70 -4.90
CA LEU A 125 -10.53 -12.70 -5.11
C LEU A 125 -10.97 -14.08 -4.62
N LYS A 126 -11.51 -14.20 -3.40
CA LYS A 126 -12.04 -15.46 -2.86
C LYS A 126 -13.28 -16.00 -3.61
N GLN A 127 -14.04 -15.13 -4.29
CA GLN A 127 -15.14 -15.58 -5.15
C GLN A 127 -14.66 -16.16 -6.47
N ILE A 128 -13.54 -15.67 -6.99
CA ILE A 128 -12.94 -16.14 -8.24
C ILE A 128 -12.12 -17.41 -7.99
N ASP A 129 -11.35 -17.41 -6.91
CA ASP A 129 -10.45 -18.49 -6.50
C ASP A 129 -10.60 -18.69 -4.97
N PRO A 130 -11.45 -19.64 -4.54
CA PRO A 130 -11.76 -19.85 -3.13
C PRO A 130 -10.58 -20.34 -2.30
N GLU A 131 -9.62 -21.01 -2.94
CA GLU A 131 -8.43 -21.55 -2.30
C GLU A 131 -7.30 -20.51 -2.21
N LEU A 132 -7.43 -19.37 -2.89
CA LEU A 132 -6.41 -18.32 -2.88
C LEU A 132 -6.20 -17.78 -1.45
N PRO A 133 -5.00 -17.97 -0.86
CA PRO A 133 -4.69 -17.40 0.44
C PRO A 133 -4.62 -15.88 0.34
N THR A 134 -5.01 -15.19 1.41
CA THR A 134 -4.81 -13.74 1.51
C THR A 134 -3.33 -13.43 1.71
N TYR A 135 -2.90 -12.22 1.30
CA TYR A 135 -1.51 -11.81 1.47
C TYR A 135 -1.03 -11.88 2.94
N GLU A 136 -1.91 -11.59 3.91
CA GLU A 136 -1.61 -11.74 5.34
C GLU A 136 -1.39 -13.20 5.73
N GLU A 137 -2.24 -14.11 5.26
CA GLU A 137 -2.06 -15.55 5.48
C GLU A 137 -0.75 -16.05 4.86
N VAL A 138 -0.38 -15.57 3.66
CA VAL A 138 0.91 -15.88 3.02
C VAL A 138 2.09 -15.35 3.83
N LEU A 139 1.98 -14.13 4.36
CA LEU A 139 3.01 -13.54 5.21
C LEU A 139 3.16 -14.25 6.56
N GLU A 140 2.07 -14.77 7.15
CA GLU A 140 2.07 -15.46 8.44
C GLU A 140 2.46 -16.93 8.30
N GLY A 141 1.81 -17.65 7.37
CA GLY A 141 2.05 -19.05 7.06
C GLY A 141 3.34 -19.32 6.28
N GLY A 142 3.92 -18.29 5.65
CA GLY A 142 5.24 -18.33 5.03
C GLY A 142 5.40 -19.45 4.01
N GLU A 143 6.46 -20.23 4.16
CA GLU A 143 6.87 -21.29 3.22
C GLU A 143 5.85 -22.45 3.12
N LYS A 144 5.07 -22.68 4.19
CA LYS A 144 4.14 -23.82 4.26
C LYS A 144 2.94 -23.64 3.33
N ILE A 145 2.37 -22.44 3.27
CA ILE A 145 1.24 -22.13 2.37
C ILE A 145 1.73 -22.07 0.92
N TRP A 146 2.95 -21.55 0.69
CA TRP A 146 3.57 -21.53 -0.63
C TRP A 146 3.75 -22.94 -1.21
N ASN A 147 4.35 -23.86 -0.45
CA ASN A 147 4.62 -25.23 -0.92
C ASN A 147 3.34 -26.05 -1.16
N TYR A 148 2.21 -25.64 -0.57
CA TYR A 148 0.91 -26.28 -0.79
C TYR A 148 0.30 -25.87 -2.14
N HIS A 149 0.42 -24.60 -2.53
CA HIS A 149 -0.14 -24.08 -3.79
C HIS A 149 0.78 -24.25 -5.02
N GLN A 150 2.01 -24.72 -4.84
CA GLN A 150 2.96 -25.00 -5.92
C GLN A 150 3.01 -26.49 -6.33
N LYS A 151 2.24 -27.37 -5.68
CA LYS A 151 2.13 -28.79 -5.99
C LYS A 151 0.97 -29.06 -6.95
#